data_AF-A0A432I074-F1
#
_entry.id   AF-A0A432I074-F1
#
_cell.length_a   1.000
_cell.length_b   1.000
_cell.length_c   1.000
_cell.angle_alpha   90.00
_cell.angle_beta   90.00
_cell.angle_gamma   90.00
#
_symmetry.space_group_name_H-M   'P 1'
#
loop_
_entity.id
_entity.type
_entity.pdbx_description
1 polymer ?
#
loop_
_entity_poly.entity_id
_entity_poly.type
_entity_poly.pdbx_seq_one_letter_code
_entity_poly.pdbx_strand_id
1 'polypeptide(L)'
;MMTILNQTSRFLRITLSRGKVLRLGPRKEGQISTQDVERDSITRLVADGAIKIMGVGPQAGSSAAANPAVRTNTQSHQPRVSGGRRGDR
;
A
#
# COMPACT_ATOMS: atom_id res chain seq x y z
N MET A 1 0.97 13.51 15.71
CA MET A 1 1.13 12.74 14.45
C MET A 1 2.36 13.25 13.73
N MET A 2 3.11 12.38 13.07
CA MET A 2 4.31 12.74 12.31
C MET A 2 4.22 12.19 10.89
N THR A 3 4.78 12.93 9.94
CA THR A 3 4.83 12.54 8.53
C THR A 3 6.19 11.93 8.21
N ILE A 4 6.18 10.80 7.49
CA ILE A 4 7.37 10.13 6.97
C ILE A 4 7.30 10.02 5.45
N LEU A 5 8.45 10.13 4.79
CA LEU A 5 8.60 10.00 3.33
C LEU A 5 9.39 8.73 3.00
N ASN A 6 8.91 7.93 2.06
CA ASN A 6 9.68 6.84 1.46
C ASN A 6 10.71 7.40 0.48
N GLN A 7 11.99 7.27 0.79
CA GLN A 7 13.08 7.71 -0.08
C GLN A 7 13.48 6.66 -1.11
N THR A 8 12.92 5.46 -1.05
CA THR A 8 13.22 4.38 -1.99
C THR A 8 12.30 4.42 -3.21
N SER A 9 12.73 3.74 -4.28
CA SER A 9 11.91 3.46 -5.47
C SER A 9 11.07 2.18 -5.32
N ARG A 10 10.95 1.63 -4.11
CA ARG A 10 10.23 0.38 -3.82
C ARG A 10 9.09 0.63 -2.84
N PHE A 11 8.12 -0.28 -2.79
CA PHE A 11 7.09 -0.25 -1.77
C PHE A 11 7.69 -0.65 -0.42
N LEU A 12 7.39 0.13 0.61
CA LEU A 12 7.76 -0.18 1.99
C LEU A 12 6.54 -0.67 2.76
N ARG A 13 6.77 -1.69 3.59
CA ARG A 13 5.77 -2.24 4.51
C ARG A 13 6.30 -2.08 5.92
N ILE A 14 5.70 -1.17 6.67
CA ILE A 14 6.20 -0.73 7.97
C ILE A 14 5.23 -1.19 9.06
N THR A 15 5.71 -2.01 9.99
CA THR A 15 4.91 -2.47 11.13
C THR A 15 4.83 -1.37 12.19
N LEU A 16 3.61 -0.98 12.55
CA LEU A 16 3.31 0.00 13.59
C LEU A 16 2.80 -0.70 14.86
N SER A 17 2.54 0.07 15.90
CA SER A 17 1.94 -0.41 17.14
C SER A 17 0.60 -1.12 16.91
N ARG A 18 0.24 -2.01 17.85
CA ARG A 18 -1.04 -2.75 17.85
C ARG A 18 -1.29 -3.61 16.60
N GLY A 19 -0.23 -4.14 15.99
CA GLY A 19 -0.34 -4.98 14.79
C GLY A 19 -0.71 -4.25 13.51
N LYS A 20 -0.74 -2.91 13.53
CA LYS A 20 -1.02 -2.10 12.33
C LYS A 20 0.16 -2.14 11.37
N VAL A 21 -0.12 -1.93 10.09
CA VAL A 21 0.90 -1.89 9.04
C VAL A 21 0.64 -0.70 8.13
N LEU A 22 1.63 0.18 7.99
CA LEU A 22 1.64 1.23 6.99
C LEU A 22 2.28 0.69 5.70
N ARG A 23 1.52 0.77 4.60
CA ARG A 23 2.02 0.47 3.25
C ARG A 23 2.34 1.79 2.56
N LEU A 24 3.60 2.02 2.26
CA LEU A 24 4.07 3.27 1.70
C LEU A 24 4.61 3.05 0.29
N GLY A 25 3.99 3.73 -0.69
CA GLY A 25 4.41 3.66 -2.08
C GLY A 25 5.79 4.28 -2.31
N PRO A 26 6.48 3.96 -3.42
CA PRO A 26 7.72 4.62 -3.82
C PRO A 26 7.56 6.14 -3.83
N ARG A 27 8.49 6.86 -3.20
CA ARG A 27 8.47 8.34 -3.14
C ARG A 27 7.18 8.97 -2.58
N LYS A 28 6.38 8.20 -1.83
CA LYS A 28 5.15 8.69 -1.18
C LYS A 28 5.38 8.95 0.30
N GLU A 29 4.51 9.79 0.84
CA GLU A 29 4.45 10.15 2.24
C GLU A 29 3.32 9.42 2.96
N GLY A 30 3.50 9.22 4.27
CA GLY A 30 2.52 8.59 5.14
C GLY A 30 2.61 9.16 6.54
N GLN A 31 1.51 9.04 7.28
CA GLN A 31 1.44 9.53 8.66
C GLN A 31 1.53 8.37 9.64
N ILE A 32 2.27 8.60 10.72
CA ILE A 32 2.39 7.68 11.85
C ILE A 32 2.11 8.42 13.16
N SER A 33 1.77 7.66 14.22
CA SER A 33 1.68 8.23 15.56
C SER A 33 3.06 8.72 16.00
N THR A 34 3.09 9.77 16.82
CA THR A 34 4.33 10.24 17.45
C THR A 34 4.98 9.12 18.27
N GLN A 35 4.18 8.24 18.88
CA GLN A 35 4.66 7.08 19.65
C GLN A 35 5.31 5.99 18.77
N ASP A 36 4.94 5.90 17.49
CA ASP A 36 5.52 4.89 16.59
C ASP A 36 6.91 5.28 16.10
N VAL A 37 7.29 6.57 16.21
CA VAL A 37 8.55 7.13 15.69
C VAL A 37 9.77 6.54 16.41
N GLU A 38 9.64 6.24 17.69
CA GLU A 38 10.70 5.69 18.54
C GLU A 38 10.85 4.16 18.41
N ARG A 39 10.01 3.50 17.59
CA ARG A 39 10.16 2.05 17.38
C ARG A 39 11.43 1.76 16.60
N ASP A 40 12.14 0.72 17.04
CA ASP A 40 13.34 0.19 16.39
C ASP A 40 13.16 -0.05 14.88
N SER A 41 11.99 -0.52 14.43
CA SER A 41 11.71 -0.69 12.99
C SER A 41 11.73 0.62 12.20
N ILE A 42 11.28 1.73 12.79
CA ILE A 42 11.32 3.06 12.16
C ILE A 42 12.74 3.60 12.22
N THR A 43 13.38 3.52 13.38
CA THR A 43 14.75 4.01 13.58
C THR A 43 15.73 3.35 12.61
N ARG A 44 15.63 2.04 12.38
CA ARG A 44 16.44 1.33 11.38
C ARG A 44 16.21 1.84 9.96
N LEU A 45 14.95 2.02 9.56
CA LEU A 45 14.64 2.55 8.23
C LEU A 45 15.14 3.98 8.03
N VAL A 46 15.21 4.78 9.09
CA VAL A 46 15.81 6.13 9.05
C VAL A 46 17.34 6.02 8.93
N ALA A 47 17.97 5.15 9.72
CA ALA A 47 19.41 4.92 9.67
C ALA A 47 19.87 4.38 8.30
N ASP A 48 19.06 3.51 7.70
CA ASP A 48 19.29 2.97 6.35
C ASP A 48 19.03 4.01 5.24
N GLY A 49 18.48 5.20 5.57
CA GLY A 49 18.07 6.22 4.61
C GLY A 49 16.87 5.79 3.74
N ALA A 50 16.15 4.75 4.13
CA ALA A 50 14.98 4.26 3.42
C ALA A 50 13.77 5.20 3.62
N ILE A 51 13.67 5.83 4.79
CA ILE A 51 12.64 6.82 5.09
C ILE A 51 13.22 8.09 5.71
N LYS A 52 12.56 9.23 5.46
CA LYS A 52 12.87 10.52 6.07
C LYS A 52 11.69 11.00 6.93
N ILE A 53 11.98 11.40 8.17
CA ILE A 53 11.00 12.04 9.05
C ILE A 53 10.87 13.51 8.65
N MET A 54 9.65 13.95 8.31
CA MET A 54 9.35 15.31 7.86
C MET A 54 8.80 16.24 8.96
N GLY A 55 8.58 15.71 10.15
CA GLY A 55 8.10 16.47 11.32
C GLY A 55 6.58 16.45 11.49
N VAL A 56 6.10 17.36 12.33
CA VAL A 56 4.67 17.60 12.57
C VAL A 56 4.19 18.60 11.52
N GLY A 57 3.38 18.16 10.57
CA GLY A 57 2.89 19.02 9.49
C GLY A 57 1.44 18.71 9.12
N PRO A 58 0.68 19.71 8.62
CA PRO A 58 -0.64 19.49 8.06
C PRO A 58 -0.54 18.51 6.89
N GLN A 59 -1.61 17.75 6.69
CA GLN A 59 -1.76 16.76 5.62
C GLN A 59 -1.32 17.37 4.28
N ALA A 60 -0.14 16.98 3.79
CA ALA A 60 0.18 17.19 2.40
C ALA A 60 -0.80 16.30 1.62
N GLY A 61 -1.72 16.96 0.92
CA GLY A 61 -2.64 16.28 0.03
C GLY A 61 -1.79 15.56 -1.00
N SER A 62 -1.66 14.24 -0.83
CA SER A 62 -0.98 13.40 -1.81
C SER A 62 -1.63 13.63 -3.16
N SER A 63 -0.96 14.43 -4.00
CA SER A 63 -1.12 14.42 -5.43
C SER A 63 -0.68 13.03 -5.88
N ALA A 64 -1.60 12.08 -5.77
CA ALA A 64 -1.61 10.93 -6.62
C ALA A 64 -1.73 11.48 -8.03
N ALA A 65 -0.59 11.66 -8.71
CA ALA A 65 -0.53 11.30 -10.12
C ALA A 65 -1.04 9.86 -10.17
N ALA A 66 -2.34 9.72 -10.31
CA ALA A 66 -3.01 8.48 -10.59
C ALA A 66 -2.46 8.09 -11.94
N ASN A 67 -1.43 7.25 -11.96
CA ASN A 67 -1.27 6.35 -13.07
C ASN A 67 -2.43 5.36 -12.93
N PRO A 68 -3.48 5.42 -13.77
CA PRO A 68 -4.38 4.29 -13.88
C PRO A 68 -3.55 3.16 -14.49
N ALA A 69 -2.92 2.36 -13.64
CA ALA A 69 -2.52 1.02 -14.04
C ALA A 69 -3.83 0.34 -14.45
N VAL A 70 -4.03 0.25 -15.76
CA VAL A 70 -5.19 -0.35 -16.43
C VAL A 70 -5.33 -1.76 -15.86
N ARG A 71 -6.24 -1.91 -14.89
CA ARG A 71 -6.71 -3.23 -14.48
C ARG A 71 -7.70 -3.64 -15.57
N THR A 72 -7.19 -4.31 -16.60
CA THR A 72 -8.00 -5.14 -17.48
C THR A 72 -8.63 -6.23 -16.63
N ASN A 73 -9.81 -5.93 -16.08
CA ASN A 73 -10.66 -6.94 -15.47
C ASN A 73 -11.24 -7.79 -16.60
N THR A 74 -10.47 -8.75 -17.11
CA THR A 74 -11.00 -9.78 -18.00
C THR A 74 -11.80 -10.75 -17.15
N GLN A 75 -13.05 -10.38 -16.85
CA GLN A 75 -14.02 -11.25 -16.23
C GLN A 75 -14.51 -12.24 -17.30
N SER A 76 -13.67 -13.25 -17.56
CA SER A 76 -13.93 -14.34 -18.49
C SER A 76 -14.96 -15.30 -17.89
N HIS A 77 -16.25 -14.99 -18.02
CA HIS A 77 -17.31 -15.98 -17.78
C HIS A 77 -17.54 -16.82 -19.04
N GLN A 78 -16.78 -17.92 -19.16
CA GLN A 78 -17.18 -19.16 -19.83
C GLN A 78 -16.43 -20.31 -19.13
N PRO A 79 -16.93 -21.56 -19.04
CA PRO A 79 -17.81 -22.26 -19.99
C PRO A 79 -18.97 -23.01 -19.23
N ARG A 80 -19.91 -23.79 -19.80
CA ARG A 80 -19.80 -24.87 -20.79
C ARG A 80 -21.17 -25.13 -21.42
N VAL A 81 -21.17 -25.23 -22.75
CA VAL A 81 -22.17 -25.98 -23.50
C VAL A 81 -22.02 -27.45 -23.10
N SER A 82 -23.08 -28.05 -22.56
CA SER A 82 -23.22 -29.50 -22.43
C SER A 82 -24.44 -29.90 -23.25
N GLY A 83 -24.19 -30.32 -24.49
CA GLY A 83 -25.18 -31.10 -25.22
C GLY A 83 -25.45 -32.44 -24.51
N GLY A 84 -26.69 -32.92 -24.57
CA GLY A 84 -27.07 -34.24 -24.06
C GLY A 84 -28.55 -34.52 -24.29
N ARG A 85 -28.87 -35.69 -24.85
CA ARG A 85 -30.12 -36.10 -25.49
C ARG A 85 -31.13 -36.78 -24.54
N ARG A 86 -32.39 -36.86 -25.02
CA ARG A 86 -33.39 -37.96 -24.94
C ARG A 86 -34.07 -38.29 -23.59
N GLY A 87 -35.41 -38.30 -23.62
CA GLY A 87 -36.22 -39.46 -23.21
C GLY A 87 -37.11 -39.33 -21.96
N ASP A 88 -38.40 -39.63 -22.16
CA ASP A 88 -39.42 -40.18 -21.24
C ASP A 88 -39.89 -39.39 -19.99
N ARG A 89 -41.07 -38.75 -20.11
CA ARG A 89 -42.33 -39.22 -19.50
C ARG A 89 -43.54 -38.42 -19.97
#